data_AF-A0A6A0H7H3-F1
#
_entry.id   AF-A0A6A0H7H3-F1
#
_cell.length_a   1.000
_cell.length_b   1.000
_cell.length_c   1.000
_cell.angle_alpha   90.00
_cell.angle_beta   90.00
_cell.angle_gamma   90.00
#
_symmetry.space_group_name_H-M   'P 1'
#
loop_
_entity.id
_entity.type
_entity.pdbx_description
1 polymer ?
#
loop_
_entity_poly.entity_id
_entity_poly.type
_entity_poly.pdbx_seq_one_letter_code
_entity_poly.pdbx_strand_id
1 'polypeptide(L)'
;MHVTDFFERFDDMHNEMKWQRKLKRQPVLSAISENMSLWSRLLFLLATTCNIIIAGSFPFDDDPNPGDVVSRQVSLLVWAGVLVALATVIAYPRPLWGYILTGFMIIRLILSQGAEPTLLLLGTINVVLKAIHLVSIMGNKGTFTKNFQQILTDTELIYHVFYLVFCILGLFKPYAYSILMLDVVYREETLFNVIQSVTRNGWSIVLTAALALILIYLFSIIAFVFFRDDFTMDVTKIVPVVPEADSCEAGLGKDCEASQTVAVTERTYVTEEQTENLCTSLRMCIITTLNHGLRNGGGIGDLLRVHSKDNSLFTGRVIYDMLFFFIIIIIILNLIFGVIIDTFADLRSEKQQKEHILQNNCFICGLSRSNFDNREVSYETHIEVEHNMWHYLYFYVLVKEKDKTDFTGPESYVYALVQVWLKSVVPKVGDIAPLGAMERFRGAVRKKRVVGGDKDATIRSQKFESLFDDMYTTRAAHDSQRWFCHPDLFF
;
A
#
# COMPACT_ATOMS: atom_id res chain seq x y z
N MET A 1 -7.00 -4.02 -20.40
CA MET A 1 -8.38 -4.39 -20.03
C MET A 1 -9.10 -4.68 -21.32
N HIS A 2 -9.62 -5.89 -21.47
CA HIS A 2 -10.33 -6.27 -22.68
C HIS A 2 -11.79 -5.82 -22.57
N VAL A 3 -12.44 -5.59 -23.73
CA VAL A 3 -13.85 -5.20 -23.81
C VAL A 3 -14.77 -6.21 -23.08
N THR A 4 -14.36 -7.48 -23.02
CA THR A 4 -15.04 -8.54 -22.25
C THR A 4 -15.11 -8.22 -20.76
N ASP A 5 -13.98 -7.84 -20.17
CA ASP A 5 -13.87 -7.52 -18.73
C ASP A 5 -14.74 -6.31 -18.36
N PHE A 6 -14.93 -5.39 -19.31
CA PHE A 6 -15.82 -4.24 -19.15
C PHE A 6 -17.28 -4.67 -19.09
N PHE A 7 -17.74 -5.53 -20.01
CA PHE A 7 -19.11 -6.04 -20.00
C PHE A 7 -19.42 -6.93 -18.80
N GLU A 8 -18.45 -7.71 -18.30
CA GLU A 8 -18.58 -8.50 -17.06
C GLU A 8 -18.88 -7.64 -15.83
N ARG A 9 -18.39 -6.40 -15.81
CA ARG A 9 -18.63 -5.46 -14.70
C ARG A 9 -19.95 -4.69 -14.80
N PHE A 10 -20.75 -4.88 -15.84
CA PHE A 10 -21.98 -4.10 -16.04
C PHE A 10 -23.02 -4.34 -14.94
N ASP A 11 -23.18 -5.60 -14.55
CA ASP A 11 -24.07 -5.97 -13.45
C ASP A 11 -23.63 -5.32 -12.12
N ASP A 12 -22.34 -5.35 -11.82
CA ASP A 12 -21.75 -4.75 -10.63
C ASP A 12 -21.94 -3.23 -10.62
N MET A 13 -21.59 -2.55 -11.71
CA MET A 13 -21.78 -1.10 -11.85
C MET A 13 -23.25 -0.70 -11.75
N HIS A 14 -24.16 -1.48 -12.33
CA HIS A 14 -25.59 -1.23 -12.22
C HIS A 14 -26.11 -1.39 -10.78
N ASN A 15 -25.66 -2.42 -10.08
CA ASN A 15 -25.98 -2.64 -8.66
C ASN A 15 -25.40 -1.51 -7.79
N GLU A 16 -24.19 -1.04 -8.10
CA GLU A 16 -23.57 0.11 -7.45
C GLU A 16 -24.38 1.40 -7.69
N MET A 17 -24.83 1.67 -8.92
CA MET A 17 -25.72 2.81 -9.20
C MET A 17 -27.03 2.75 -8.40
N LYS A 18 -27.63 1.56 -8.27
CA LYS A 18 -28.82 1.34 -7.42
C LYS A 18 -28.51 1.62 -5.95
N TRP A 19 -27.36 1.18 -5.47
CA TRP A 19 -26.91 1.45 -4.10
C TRP A 19 -26.68 2.93 -3.86
N GLN A 20 -25.98 3.63 -4.75
CA GLN A 20 -25.72 5.07 -4.67
C GLN A 20 -27.03 5.88 -4.62
N ARG A 21 -28.07 5.47 -5.36
CA ARG A 21 -29.41 6.06 -5.24
C ARG A 21 -30.04 5.86 -3.85
N LYS A 22 -29.85 4.69 -3.22
CA LYS A 22 -30.31 4.42 -1.85
C LYS A 22 -29.50 5.22 -0.82
N LEU A 23 -28.19 5.31 -1.01
CA LEU A 23 -27.27 6.07 -0.15
C LEU A 23 -27.65 7.55 -0.09
N LYS A 24 -27.94 8.17 -1.24
CA LYS A 24 -28.40 9.57 -1.31
C LYS A 24 -29.73 9.85 -0.58
N ARG A 25 -30.55 8.81 -0.33
CA ARG A 25 -31.77 8.96 0.48
C ARG A 25 -31.48 9.02 1.99
N GLN A 26 -30.26 8.64 2.41
CA GLN A 26 -29.81 8.66 3.81
C GLN A 26 -28.82 9.83 4.00
N PRO A 27 -29.26 10.99 4.51
CA PRO A 27 -28.45 12.22 4.49
C PRO A 27 -27.17 12.11 5.32
N VAL A 28 -27.21 11.43 6.47
CA VAL A 28 -26.04 11.27 7.36
C VAL A 28 -24.98 10.37 6.70
N LEU A 29 -25.38 9.22 6.17
CA LEU A 29 -24.46 8.27 5.57
C LEU A 29 -23.89 8.80 4.24
N SER A 30 -24.70 9.53 3.46
CA SER A 30 -24.24 10.22 2.25
C SER A 30 -23.17 11.26 2.58
N ALA A 31 -23.42 12.15 3.55
CA ALA A 31 -22.46 13.20 3.94
C ALA A 31 -21.12 12.63 4.45
N ILE A 32 -21.16 11.51 5.20
CA ILE A 32 -19.95 10.81 5.66
C ILE A 32 -19.21 10.16 4.49
N SER A 33 -19.94 9.54 3.56
CA SER A 33 -19.37 8.80 2.41
C SER A 33 -18.77 9.73 1.36
N GLU A 34 -19.37 10.90 1.13
CA GLU A 34 -18.91 11.91 0.17
C GLU A 34 -17.52 12.46 0.53
N ASN A 35 -17.20 12.54 1.82
CA ASN A 35 -15.95 13.10 2.33
C ASN A 35 -14.84 12.06 2.59
N MET A 36 -14.91 10.88 1.97
CA MET A 36 -13.94 9.78 2.16
C MET A 36 -12.46 10.23 2.10
N SER A 37 -12.11 11.05 1.10
CA SER A 37 -10.73 11.52 0.92
C SER A 37 -10.25 12.46 2.04
N LEU A 38 -11.16 13.25 2.64
CA LEU A 38 -10.85 14.13 3.77
C LEU A 38 -10.56 13.31 5.02
N TRP A 39 -11.38 12.30 5.32
CA TRP A 39 -11.17 11.41 6.46
C TRP A 39 -9.81 10.70 6.38
N SER A 40 -9.45 10.18 5.20
CA SER A 40 -8.13 9.58 4.96
C SER A 40 -6.98 10.56 5.21
N ARG A 41 -7.11 11.82 4.74
CA ARG A 41 -6.07 12.85 4.96
C ARG A 41 -5.92 13.22 6.43
N LEU A 42 -7.02 13.38 7.16
CA LEU A 42 -7.01 13.70 8.58
C LEU A 42 -6.39 12.56 9.41
N LEU A 43 -6.73 11.31 9.10
CA LEU A 43 -6.16 10.14 9.77
C LEU A 43 -4.65 10.05 9.61
N PHE A 44 -4.16 10.26 8.39
CA PHE A 44 -2.72 10.26 8.13
C PHE A 44 -2.02 11.39 8.89
N LEU A 45 -2.55 12.62 8.84
CA LEU A 45 -1.99 13.76 9.57
C LEU A 45 -1.94 13.52 11.08
N LEU A 46 -3.03 12.96 11.63
CA LEU A 46 -3.14 12.67 13.06
C LEU A 46 -2.17 11.55 13.47
N ALA A 47 -2.06 10.49 12.69
CA ALA A 47 -1.07 9.44 12.93
C ALA A 47 0.37 10.00 12.89
N THR A 48 0.68 10.88 11.94
CA THR A 48 2.02 11.51 11.84
C THR A 48 2.28 12.38 13.04
N THR A 49 1.30 13.18 13.44
CA THR A 49 1.38 14.01 14.66
C THR A 49 1.65 13.16 15.90
N CYS A 50 0.92 12.06 16.10
CA CYS A 50 1.16 11.15 17.23
C CYS A 50 2.60 10.60 17.24
N ASN A 51 3.12 10.20 16.07
CA ASN A 51 4.50 9.70 15.96
C ASN A 51 5.55 10.77 16.22
N ILE A 52 5.32 12.02 15.81
CA ILE A 52 6.21 13.16 16.11
C ILE A 52 6.25 13.42 17.63
N ILE A 53 5.10 13.37 18.31
CA ILE A 53 5.03 13.53 19.77
C ILE A 53 5.81 12.40 20.47
N ILE A 54 5.63 11.15 20.04
CA ILE A 54 6.36 10.01 20.60
C ILE A 54 7.87 10.17 20.37
N ALA A 55 8.30 10.57 19.18
CA ALA A 55 9.72 10.75 18.88
C ALA A 55 10.37 11.88 19.71
N GLY A 56 9.63 12.92 20.06
CA GLY A 56 10.15 14.07 20.81
C GLY A 56 10.00 13.98 22.33
N SER A 57 9.13 13.11 22.85
CA SER A 57 8.75 13.10 24.28
C SER A 57 8.82 11.72 24.94
N PHE A 58 9.31 10.69 24.24
CA PHE A 58 9.49 9.35 24.81
C PHE A 58 10.94 9.14 25.31
N PRO A 59 11.17 8.49 26.47
CA PRO A 59 10.19 7.98 27.42
C PRO A 59 9.41 9.13 28.09
N PHE A 60 8.13 8.89 28.40
CA PHE A 60 7.34 9.85 29.15
C PHE A 60 7.80 9.76 30.60
N ASP A 61 8.61 10.72 31.03
CA ASP A 61 9.05 10.78 32.43
C ASP A 61 7.84 11.05 33.33
N ASP A 62 7.69 10.26 34.38
CA ASP A 62 6.71 10.45 35.46
C ASP A 62 7.10 11.66 36.33
N ASP A 63 7.38 12.81 35.72
CA ASP A 63 7.64 14.03 36.47
C ASP A 63 6.34 14.43 37.17
N PRO A 64 6.29 14.48 38.51
CA PRO A 64 5.04 14.68 39.24
C PRO A 64 4.39 16.05 39.00
N ASN A 65 5.13 17.01 38.42
CA ASN A 65 4.63 18.35 38.07
C ASN A 65 5.10 18.78 36.64
N PRO A 66 4.47 18.28 35.56
CA PRO A 66 4.84 18.65 34.19
C PRO A 66 4.57 20.14 33.87
N GLY A 67 3.78 20.83 34.71
CA GLY A 67 3.40 22.24 34.54
C GLY A 67 4.38 23.26 35.14
N ASP A 68 5.25 22.87 36.07
CA ASP A 68 6.13 23.80 36.80
C ASP A 68 7.48 24.07 36.09
N VAL A 69 7.82 23.28 35.07
CA VAL A 69 9.07 23.40 34.31
C VAL A 69 8.95 24.36 33.12
N VAL A 70 7.72 24.72 32.72
CA VAL A 70 7.51 25.65 31.61
C VAL A 70 7.67 27.07 32.10
N SER A 71 8.83 27.67 31.80
CA SER A 71 9.09 29.07 32.14
C SER A 71 7.94 29.95 31.62
N ARG A 72 7.51 30.92 32.44
CA ARG A 72 6.44 31.87 32.10
C ARG A 72 6.64 32.52 30.73
N GLN A 73 7.90 32.70 30.32
CA GLN A 73 8.30 33.23 29.01
C GLN A 73 7.91 32.29 27.86
N VAL A 74 8.16 30.98 27.97
CA VAL A 74 7.81 29.98 26.94
C VAL A 74 6.30 29.89 26.77
N SER A 75 5.54 29.87 27.87
CA SER A 75 4.07 29.86 27.83
C SER A 75 3.49 31.10 27.14
N LEU A 76 4.02 32.29 27.44
CA LEU A 76 3.61 33.55 26.79
C LEU A 76 3.93 33.56 25.28
N LEU A 77 5.10 33.05 24.88
CA LEU A 77 5.49 32.95 23.48
C LEU A 77 4.55 32.02 22.68
N VAL A 78 4.16 30.89 23.27
CA VAL A 78 3.22 29.96 22.62
C VAL A 78 1.84 30.58 22.47
N TRP A 79 1.34 31.29 23.49
CA TRP A 79 0.07 32.03 23.39
C TRP A 79 0.12 33.15 22.34
N ALA A 80 1.21 33.91 22.27
CA ALA A 80 1.41 34.90 21.21
C ALA A 80 1.39 34.23 19.84
N GLY A 81 2.05 33.07 19.69
CA GLY A 81 2.02 32.26 18.48
C GLY A 81 0.60 31.80 18.08
N VAL A 82 -0.21 31.31 19.04
CA VAL A 82 -1.61 30.93 18.79
C VAL A 82 -2.44 32.13 18.31
N LEU A 83 -2.29 33.30 18.93
CA LEU A 83 -3.03 34.51 18.54
C LEU A 83 -2.63 35.01 17.14
N VAL A 84 -1.33 35.00 16.82
CA VAL A 84 -0.83 35.35 15.49
C VAL A 84 -1.31 34.35 14.43
N ALA A 85 -1.27 33.05 14.74
CA ALA A 85 -1.78 32.01 13.84
C ALA A 85 -3.29 32.17 13.62
N LEU A 86 -4.06 32.47 14.66
CA LEU A 86 -5.50 32.71 14.54
C LEU A 86 -5.80 33.95 13.69
N ALA A 87 -5.09 35.05 13.92
CA ALA A 87 -5.24 36.28 13.14
C ALA A 87 -4.90 36.07 11.65
N THR A 88 -3.84 35.30 11.35
CA THR A 88 -3.44 34.99 9.97
C THR A 88 -4.41 34.03 9.26
N VAL A 89 -5.01 33.05 9.95
CA VAL A 89 -6.08 32.21 9.40
C VAL A 89 -7.29 33.04 8.99
N ILE A 90 -7.67 34.03 9.81
CA ILE A 90 -8.81 34.92 9.52
C ILE A 90 -8.47 35.88 8.36
N ALA A 91 -7.26 36.43 8.33
CA ALA A 91 -6.83 37.34 7.28
C ALA A 91 -6.60 36.63 5.93
N TYR A 92 -6.10 35.39 5.95
CA TYR A 92 -5.76 34.60 4.77
C TYR A 92 -6.28 33.16 4.93
N PRO A 93 -7.50 32.83 4.46
CA PRO A 93 -8.08 31.50 4.63
C PRO A 93 -7.46 30.48 3.66
N ARG A 94 -6.17 30.17 3.85
CA ARG A 94 -5.47 29.07 3.18
C ARG A 94 -5.33 27.88 4.13
N PRO A 95 -5.40 26.63 3.63
CA PRO A 95 -5.35 25.42 4.47
C PRO A 95 -4.05 25.31 5.27
N LEU A 96 -2.94 25.85 4.75
CA LEU A 96 -1.64 25.89 5.43
C LEU A 96 -1.73 26.53 6.83
N TRP A 97 -2.40 27.67 6.95
CA TRP A 97 -2.51 28.40 8.21
C TRP A 97 -3.35 27.65 9.24
N GLY A 98 -4.34 26.88 8.80
CA GLY A 98 -5.12 25.98 9.66
C GLY A 98 -4.25 24.88 10.28
N TYR A 99 -3.32 24.30 9.51
CA TYR A 99 -2.38 23.32 10.04
C TYR A 99 -1.40 23.94 11.05
N ILE A 100 -0.91 25.15 10.78
CA ILE A 100 -0.02 25.88 11.69
C ILE A 100 -0.73 26.18 13.02
N LEU A 101 -1.97 26.68 12.97
CA LEU A 101 -2.79 26.91 14.16
C LEU A 101 -2.99 25.61 14.97
N THR A 102 -3.33 24.52 14.28
CA THR A 102 -3.49 23.20 14.92
C THR A 102 -2.20 22.74 15.60
N GLY A 103 -1.04 22.95 14.97
CA GLY A 103 0.26 22.64 15.54
C GLY A 103 0.57 23.45 16.81
N PHE A 104 0.34 24.77 16.80
CA PHE A 104 0.50 25.60 18.00
C PHE A 104 -0.44 25.19 19.13
N MET A 105 -1.68 24.78 18.82
CA MET A 105 -2.61 24.26 19.82
C MET A 105 -2.12 22.94 20.42
N ILE A 106 -1.60 22.02 19.61
CA ILE A 106 -1.03 20.76 20.10
C ILE A 106 0.20 21.01 20.99
N ILE A 107 1.13 21.88 20.56
CA ILE A 107 2.29 22.28 21.36
C ILE A 107 1.84 22.88 22.69
N ARG A 108 0.79 23.71 22.67
CA ARG A 108 0.24 24.28 23.90
C ARG A 108 -0.34 23.21 24.82
N LEU A 109 -1.07 22.23 24.28
CA LEU A 109 -1.60 21.09 25.05
C LEU A 109 -0.47 20.33 25.74
N ILE A 110 0.59 19.97 24.99
CA ILE A 110 1.76 19.25 25.51
C ILE A 110 2.40 20.03 26.66
N LEU A 111 2.64 21.34 26.49
CA LEU A 111 3.22 22.18 27.54
C LEU A 111 2.30 22.46 28.74
N SER A 112 1.00 22.18 28.62
CA SER A 112 0.03 22.44 29.71
C SER A 112 -0.31 21.20 30.52
N GLN A 113 -0.52 20.06 29.86
CA GLN A 113 -0.99 18.82 30.46
C GLN A 113 0.07 17.70 30.40
N GLY A 114 1.15 17.89 29.65
CA GLY A 114 2.12 16.85 29.33
C GLY A 114 1.84 16.15 28.00
N ALA A 115 2.83 15.42 27.50
CA ALA A 115 2.77 14.71 26.23
C ALA A 115 1.84 13.48 26.27
N GLU A 116 1.83 12.73 27.38
CA GLU A 116 1.03 11.51 27.54
C GLU A 116 -0.49 11.75 27.43
N PRO A 117 -1.12 12.66 28.21
CA PRO A 117 -2.56 12.90 28.08
C PRO A 117 -2.94 13.54 26.73
N THR A 118 -2.03 14.34 26.14
CA THR A 118 -2.23 14.88 24.79
C THR A 118 -2.24 13.77 23.75
N LEU A 119 -1.33 12.80 23.85
CA LEU A 119 -1.28 11.64 22.97
C LEU A 119 -2.52 10.76 23.11
N LEU A 120 -3.02 10.56 24.34
CA LEU A 120 -4.26 9.83 24.59
C LEU A 120 -5.47 10.51 23.93
N LEU A 121 -5.57 11.84 24.06
CA LEU A 121 -6.63 12.62 23.40
C LEU A 121 -6.56 12.48 21.87
N LEU A 122 -5.40 12.71 21.26
CA LEU A 122 -5.23 12.58 19.81
C LEU A 122 -5.46 11.15 19.33
N GLY A 123 -5.05 10.16 20.12
CA GLY A 123 -5.28 8.74 19.88
C GLY A 123 -6.75 8.36 19.85
N THR A 124 -7.54 8.83 20.82
CA THR A 124 -8.99 8.56 20.88
C THR A 124 -9.71 9.19 19.70
N ILE A 125 -9.33 10.42 19.32
CA ILE A 125 -9.80 11.07 18.09
C ILE A 125 -9.44 10.23 16.86
N ASN A 126 -8.24 9.63 16.82
CA ASN A 126 -7.81 8.78 15.70
C ASN A 126 -8.70 7.55 15.54
N VAL A 127 -8.99 6.84 16.63
CA VAL A 127 -9.90 5.68 16.62
C VAL A 127 -11.29 6.08 16.12
N VAL A 128 -11.84 7.19 16.62
CA VAL A 128 -13.17 7.68 16.20
C VAL A 128 -13.18 8.05 14.72
N LEU A 129 -12.19 8.82 14.26
CA LEU A 129 -12.07 9.18 12.84
C LEU A 129 -11.87 7.94 11.96
N LYS A 130 -11.18 6.91 12.45
CA LYS A 130 -10.97 5.68 11.71
C LYS A 130 -12.25 4.88 11.57
N ALA A 131 -13.06 4.82 12.63
CA ALA A 131 -14.39 4.22 12.58
C ALA A 131 -15.29 4.95 11.58
N ILE A 132 -15.30 6.28 11.57
CA ILE A 132 -16.04 7.10 10.60
C ILE A 132 -15.56 6.82 9.17
N HIS A 133 -14.25 6.78 8.95
CA HIS A 133 -13.68 6.47 7.64
C HIS A 133 -14.01 5.06 7.16
N LEU A 134 -14.01 4.07 8.05
CA LEU A 134 -14.41 2.71 7.71
C LEU A 134 -15.90 2.65 7.29
N VAL A 135 -16.78 3.32 8.05
CA VAL A 135 -18.20 3.44 7.69
C VAL A 135 -18.39 4.18 6.36
N SER A 136 -17.59 5.21 6.10
CA SER A 136 -17.56 5.95 4.82
C SER A 136 -17.22 5.03 3.64
N ILE A 137 -16.21 4.18 3.78
CA ILE A 137 -15.80 3.22 2.74
C ILE A 137 -16.86 2.14 2.52
N MET A 138 -17.38 1.56 3.61
CA MET A 138 -18.44 0.55 3.54
C MET A 138 -19.72 1.12 2.92
N GLY A 139 -20.02 2.39 3.22
CA GLY A 139 -21.10 3.17 2.64
C GLY A 139 -20.91 3.39 1.15
N ASN A 140 -19.71 3.79 0.70
CA ASN A 140 -19.45 4.04 -0.72
C ASN A 140 -19.49 2.76 -1.57
N LYS A 141 -18.89 1.65 -1.09
CA LYS A 141 -18.86 0.36 -1.79
C LYS A 141 -20.17 -0.44 -1.70
N GLY A 142 -21.11 -0.03 -0.84
CA GLY A 142 -22.38 -0.73 -0.62
C GLY A 142 -22.25 -2.11 0.03
N THR A 143 -21.18 -2.33 0.79
CA THR A 143 -20.89 -3.62 1.43
C THR A 143 -21.83 -3.94 2.58
N PHE A 144 -22.60 -2.96 3.08
CA PHE A 144 -23.66 -3.17 4.08
C PHE A 144 -24.77 -4.13 3.63
N THR A 145 -24.93 -4.35 2.31
CA THR A 145 -25.92 -5.30 1.77
C THR A 145 -25.38 -6.71 1.57
N LYS A 146 -24.05 -6.89 1.73
CA LYS A 146 -23.36 -8.17 1.53
C LYS A 146 -23.27 -8.96 2.83
N ASN A 147 -23.14 -10.28 2.73
CA ASN A 147 -22.98 -11.14 3.91
C ASN A 147 -21.63 -10.90 4.60
N PHE A 148 -21.56 -11.12 5.91
CA PHE A 148 -20.34 -10.95 6.71
C PHE A 148 -19.13 -11.72 6.15
N GLN A 149 -19.34 -12.95 5.64
CA GLN A 149 -18.28 -13.74 5.03
C GLN A 149 -17.71 -13.10 3.76
N GLN A 150 -18.55 -12.43 2.97
CA GLN A 150 -18.11 -11.69 1.79
C GLN A 150 -17.35 -10.43 2.17
N ILE A 151 -17.74 -9.77 3.28
CA ILE A 151 -17.02 -8.62 3.84
C ILE A 151 -15.61 -9.03 4.29
N LEU A 152 -15.46 -10.19 4.94
CA LEU A 152 -14.16 -10.71 5.38
C LEU A 152 -13.26 -11.22 4.24
N THR A 153 -13.78 -11.36 3.03
CA THR A 153 -12.98 -11.79 1.86
C THR A 153 -12.39 -10.59 1.12
N ASP A 154 -12.93 -9.38 1.31
CA ASP A 154 -12.43 -8.17 0.66
C ASP A 154 -11.14 -7.69 1.33
N THR A 155 -10.01 -7.86 0.63
CA THR A 155 -8.67 -7.53 1.12
C THR A 155 -8.51 -6.05 1.47
N GLU A 156 -9.22 -5.14 0.80
CA GLU A 156 -9.17 -3.71 1.07
C GLU A 156 -9.87 -3.37 2.39
N LEU A 157 -10.99 -4.03 2.70
CA LEU A 157 -11.67 -3.86 3.99
C LEU A 157 -10.85 -4.47 5.13
N ILE A 158 -10.24 -5.64 4.92
CA ILE A 158 -9.35 -6.27 5.90
C ILE A 158 -8.21 -5.34 6.29
N TYR A 159 -7.59 -4.66 5.31
CA TYR A 159 -6.57 -3.66 5.58
C TYR A 159 -7.06 -2.53 6.50
N HIS A 160 -8.26 -2.00 6.26
CA HIS A 160 -8.81 -0.93 7.09
C HIS A 160 -9.25 -1.39 8.49
N VAL A 161 -9.72 -2.64 8.63
CA VAL A 161 -10.00 -3.25 9.93
C VAL A 161 -8.72 -3.47 10.72
N PHE A 162 -7.66 -3.99 10.07
CA PHE A 162 -6.34 -4.15 10.67
C PHE A 162 -5.80 -2.80 11.17
N TYR A 163 -5.89 -1.75 10.36
CA TYR A 163 -5.50 -0.40 10.77
C TYR A 163 -6.27 0.07 12.01
N LEU A 164 -7.59 -0.18 12.10
CA LEU A 164 -8.40 0.16 13.28
C LEU A 164 -7.91 -0.57 14.54
N VAL A 165 -7.52 -1.86 14.42
CA VAL A 165 -6.92 -2.60 15.54
C VAL A 165 -5.64 -1.92 16.03
N PHE A 166 -4.75 -1.47 15.14
CA PHE A 166 -3.54 -0.76 15.55
C PHE A 166 -3.82 0.64 16.13
N CYS A 167 -4.86 1.34 15.69
CA CYS A 167 -5.31 2.58 16.34
C CYS A 167 -5.70 2.31 17.80
N ILE A 168 -6.45 1.22 18.07
CA ILE A 168 -6.87 0.84 19.42
C ILE A 168 -5.66 0.40 20.26
N LEU A 169 -4.75 -0.41 19.70
CA LEU A 169 -3.52 -0.80 20.38
C LEU A 169 -2.62 0.40 20.71
N GLY A 170 -2.60 1.41 19.85
CA GLY A 170 -1.90 2.69 20.07
C GLY A 170 -2.32 3.41 21.36
N LEU A 171 -3.58 3.28 21.77
CA LEU A 171 -4.07 3.86 23.03
C LEU A 171 -3.42 3.23 24.26
N PHE A 172 -3.14 1.93 24.21
CA PHE A 172 -2.53 1.20 25.33
C PHE A 172 -1.00 1.21 25.25
N LYS A 173 -0.45 1.20 24.04
CA LYS A 173 0.99 1.08 23.77
C LYS A 173 1.41 2.10 22.71
N PRO A 174 2.08 3.21 23.10
CA PRO A 174 2.43 4.31 22.20
C PRO A 174 3.19 3.86 20.94
N TYR A 175 4.10 2.88 21.03
CA TYR A 175 4.88 2.38 19.90
C TYR A 175 4.03 1.73 18.78
N ALA A 176 2.78 1.33 19.05
CA ALA A 176 1.91 0.80 18.01
C ALA A 176 1.51 1.86 16.96
N TYR A 177 1.59 3.16 17.29
CA TYR A 177 1.37 4.24 16.32
C TYR A 177 2.38 4.24 15.17
N SER A 178 3.57 3.67 15.35
CA SER A 178 4.60 3.59 14.30
C SER A 178 4.17 2.71 13.13
N ILE A 179 3.35 1.68 13.38
CA ILE A 179 2.82 0.81 12.32
C ILE A 179 1.80 1.57 11.45
N LEU A 180 1.07 2.54 12.02
CA LEU A 180 0.12 3.35 11.27
C LEU A 180 0.79 4.22 10.19
N MET A 181 2.10 4.51 10.31
CA MET A 181 2.87 5.23 9.28
C MET A 181 3.02 4.43 7.98
N LEU A 182 2.92 3.09 8.03
CA LEU A 182 2.99 2.26 6.82
C LEU A 182 1.85 2.56 5.83
N ASP A 183 0.79 3.25 6.26
CA ASP A 183 -0.29 3.71 5.38
C ASP A 183 0.20 4.67 4.29
N VAL A 184 1.36 5.33 4.45
CA VAL A 184 1.98 6.16 3.40
C VAL A 184 2.19 5.37 2.10
N VAL A 185 2.53 4.08 2.23
CA VAL A 185 2.79 3.18 1.10
C VAL A 185 1.54 2.95 0.25
N TYR A 186 0.38 2.77 0.90
CA TYR A 186 -0.88 2.52 0.20
C TYR A 186 -1.48 3.80 -0.38
N ARG A 187 -1.14 4.96 0.18
CA ARG A 187 -1.67 6.26 -0.28
C ARG A 187 -0.94 6.79 -1.51
N GLU A 188 0.33 6.46 -1.67
CA GLU A 188 1.19 6.98 -2.74
C GLU A 188 1.43 5.90 -3.80
N GLU A 189 0.91 6.12 -5.02
CA GLU A 189 1.01 5.15 -6.11
C GLU A 189 2.47 4.82 -6.46
N THR A 190 3.36 5.81 -6.38
CA THR A 190 4.79 5.63 -6.68
C THR A 190 5.46 4.67 -5.69
N LEU A 191 5.21 4.82 -4.38
CA LEU A 191 5.73 3.93 -3.35
C LEU A 191 5.13 2.53 -3.45
N PHE A 192 3.83 2.43 -3.74
CA PHE A 192 3.18 1.15 -3.96
C PHE A 192 3.83 0.39 -5.13
N ASN A 193 4.11 1.08 -6.23
CA ASN A 193 4.78 0.49 -7.40
C ASN A 193 6.20 0.00 -7.08
N VAL A 194 6.93 0.66 -6.17
CA VAL A 194 8.25 0.19 -5.70
C VAL A 194 8.11 -1.10 -4.89
N ILE A 195 7.08 -1.26 -4.06
CA ILE A 195 6.83 -2.54 -3.39
C ILE A 195 6.37 -3.61 -4.39
N GLN A 196 5.59 -3.20 -5.39
CA GLN A 196 5.13 -4.10 -6.43
C GLN A 196 6.29 -4.69 -7.25
N SER A 197 7.39 -3.95 -7.47
CA SER A 197 8.55 -4.50 -8.19
C SER A 197 9.17 -5.68 -7.44
N VAL A 198 9.31 -5.57 -6.11
CA VAL A 198 9.84 -6.66 -5.29
C VAL A 198 8.85 -7.83 -5.17
N THR A 199 7.56 -7.56 -5.02
CA THR A 199 6.56 -8.60 -4.78
C THR A 199 6.14 -9.36 -6.04
N ARG A 200 6.19 -8.74 -7.23
CA ARG A 200 5.75 -9.37 -8.49
C ARG A 200 6.58 -10.60 -8.88
N ASN A 201 7.91 -10.52 -8.77
CA ASN A 201 8.79 -11.68 -8.96
C ASN A 201 9.38 -12.16 -7.63
N GLY A 202 8.64 -12.03 -6.52
CA GLY A 202 9.11 -12.36 -5.18
C GLY A 202 9.61 -13.80 -5.05
N TRP A 203 9.02 -14.76 -5.79
CA TRP A 203 9.49 -16.15 -5.80
C TRP A 203 10.92 -16.30 -6.31
N SER A 204 11.31 -15.54 -7.34
CA SER A 204 12.67 -15.55 -7.87
C SER A 204 13.68 -15.01 -6.86
N ILE A 205 13.30 -13.93 -6.14
CA ILE A 205 14.10 -13.35 -5.06
C ILE A 205 14.25 -14.35 -3.92
N VAL A 206 13.17 -15.02 -3.51
CA VAL A 206 13.20 -16.06 -2.47
C VAL A 206 14.09 -17.24 -2.88
N LEU A 207 14.01 -17.68 -4.14
CA LEU A 207 14.87 -18.76 -4.64
C LEU A 207 16.35 -18.35 -4.66
N THR A 208 16.64 -17.12 -5.05
CA THR A 208 18.02 -16.56 -5.03
C THR A 208 18.54 -16.43 -3.60
N ALA A 209 17.70 -15.98 -2.65
CA ALA A 209 18.05 -15.92 -1.23
C ALA A 209 18.25 -17.32 -0.62
N ALA A 210 17.45 -18.31 -1.05
CA ALA A 210 17.65 -19.70 -0.64
C ALA A 210 18.98 -20.26 -1.18
N LEU A 211 19.34 -19.97 -2.44
CA LEU A 211 20.65 -20.30 -2.99
C LEU A 211 21.78 -19.62 -2.19
N ALA A 212 21.62 -18.34 -1.85
CA ALA A 212 22.55 -17.60 -1.00
C ALA A 212 22.76 -18.30 0.35
N LEU A 213 21.67 -18.69 1.01
CA LEU A 213 21.71 -19.37 2.31
C LEU A 213 22.40 -20.73 2.20
N ILE A 214 22.12 -21.52 1.15
CA ILE A 214 22.79 -22.80 0.91
C ILE A 214 24.29 -22.59 0.70
N LEU A 215 24.69 -21.61 -0.10
CA LEU A 215 26.10 -21.32 -0.33
C LEU A 215 26.79 -20.86 0.96
N ILE A 216 26.19 -19.94 1.71
CA ILE A 216 26.70 -19.49 3.02
C ILE A 216 26.86 -20.69 3.96
N TYR A 217 25.88 -21.59 4.01
CA TYR A 217 25.97 -22.81 4.81
C TYR A 217 27.17 -23.68 4.43
N LEU A 218 27.43 -23.87 3.12
CA LEU A 218 28.59 -24.61 2.65
C LEU A 218 29.91 -23.93 3.06
N PHE A 219 30.01 -22.61 2.87
CA PHE A 219 31.16 -21.82 3.31
C PHE A 219 31.37 -21.92 4.83
N SER A 220 30.29 -21.87 5.63
CA SER A 220 30.37 -22.02 7.08
C SER A 220 30.85 -23.40 7.53
N ILE A 221 30.50 -24.48 6.83
CA ILE A 221 31.06 -25.82 7.13
C ILE A 221 32.56 -25.85 6.86
N ILE A 222 33.00 -25.32 5.70
CA ILE A 222 34.43 -25.25 5.37
C ILE A 222 35.16 -24.43 6.44
N ALA A 223 34.61 -23.29 6.83
CA ALA A 223 35.18 -22.43 7.86
C ALA A 223 35.23 -23.12 9.23
N PHE A 224 34.17 -23.85 9.61
CA PHE A 224 34.12 -24.60 10.86
C PHE A 224 35.14 -25.75 10.92
N VAL A 225 35.44 -26.40 9.79
CA VAL A 225 36.39 -27.51 9.75
C VAL A 225 37.84 -27.02 9.70
N PHE A 226 38.12 -25.97 8.92
CA PHE A 226 39.50 -25.54 8.64
C PHE A 226 39.95 -24.28 9.39
N PHE A 227 39.03 -23.39 9.76
CA PHE A 227 39.34 -22.05 10.28
C PHE A 227 38.59 -21.74 11.60
N ARG A 228 38.20 -22.78 12.35
CA ARG A 228 37.38 -22.62 13.57
C ARG A 228 37.98 -21.66 14.59
N ASP A 229 39.28 -21.78 14.82
CA ASP A 229 40.02 -21.04 15.83
C ASP A 229 40.34 -19.60 15.40
N ASP A 230 40.09 -19.26 14.13
CA ASP A 230 40.33 -17.92 13.58
C ASP A 230 39.13 -16.98 13.72
N PHE A 231 37.96 -17.50 14.13
CA PHE A 231 36.74 -16.72 14.40
C PHE A 231 36.77 -16.12 15.81
N THR A 232 37.67 -15.16 16.02
CA THR A 232 37.80 -14.43 17.28
C THR A 232 37.30 -13.01 17.13
N MET A 233 36.54 -12.51 18.09
CA MET A 233 36.14 -11.10 18.15
C MET A 233 36.33 -10.56 19.55
N ASP A 234 36.75 -9.30 19.63
CA ASP A 234 36.83 -8.56 20.89
C ASP A 234 35.41 -8.19 21.33
N VAL A 235 35.00 -8.72 22.48
CA VAL A 235 33.68 -8.50 23.06
C VAL A 235 33.84 -7.81 24.41
N THR A 236 33.00 -6.82 24.67
CA THR A 236 32.89 -6.17 25.97
C THR A 236 31.89 -6.94 26.83
N LYS A 237 32.38 -7.69 27.82
CA LYS A 237 31.53 -8.37 28.79
C LYS A 237 31.13 -7.42 29.91
N ILE A 238 29.84 -7.40 30.20
CA ILE A 238 29.27 -6.64 31.31
C ILE A 238 29.20 -7.60 32.50
N VAL A 239 30.16 -7.50 33.42
CA VAL A 239 30.22 -8.34 34.63
C VAL A 239 29.64 -7.56 35.81
N PRO A 240 28.64 -8.10 36.54
CA PRO A 240 28.15 -7.46 37.76
C PRO A 240 29.23 -7.52 38.84
N VAL A 241 29.55 -6.38 39.47
CA VAL A 241 30.43 -6.34 40.63
C VAL A 241 29.67 -6.99 41.79
N VAL A 242 30.13 -8.17 42.22
CA VAL A 242 29.70 -8.76 43.48
C VAL A 242 30.56 -8.09 44.56
N PRO A 243 29.97 -7.36 45.52
CA PRO A 243 30.75 -6.84 46.64
C PRO A 243 31.33 -8.04 47.40
N GLU A 244 32.67 -8.10 47.49
CA GLU A 244 33.34 -9.04 48.40
C GLU A 244 32.79 -8.80 49.80
N ALA A 245 32.18 -9.82 50.40
CA ALA A 245 31.87 -9.80 51.81
C ALA A 245 33.22 -9.86 52.54
N ASP A 246 33.65 -8.72 53.11
CA ASP A 246 34.81 -8.65 53.99
C ASP A 246 34.73 -9.78 55.03
N SER A 247 35.59 -10.80 54.88
CA SER A 247 35.76 -11.82 55.89
C SER A 247 36.59 -11.21 57.02
N CYS A 248 35.94 -10.90 58.14
CA CYS A 248 36.63 -10.50 59.37
C CYS A 248 37.55 -11.64 59.83
N GLU A 249 38.87 -11.51 59.66
CA GLU A 249 39.82 -12.37 60.34
C GLU A 249 39.70 -12.16 61.85
N ALA A 250 39.32 -13.22 62.57
CA ALA A 250 39.19 -13.22 64.01
C ALA A 250 40.59 -13.16 64.66
N GLY A 251 41.02 -11.96 65.06
CA GLY A 251 42.29 -11.76 65.75
C GLY A 251 42.38 -10.42 66.48
N LEU A 252 42.09 -10.46 67.79
CA LEU A 252 42.16 -9.39 68.81
C LEU A 252 41.03 -8.35 68.81
N GLY A 253 40.31 -8.36 69.93
CA GLY A 253 39.09 -7.59 70.16
C GLY A 253 39.25 -6.07 70.13
N LYS A 254 38.33 -5.45 69.41
CA LYS A 254 37.61 -4.23 69.78
C LYS A 254 36.35 -4.15 68.91
N ASP A 255 35.30 -3.61 69.50
CA ASP A 255 33.90 -3.69 69.07
C ASP A 255 33.70 -3.32 67.58
N CYS A 256 33.28 -4.29 66.77
CA CYS A 256 32.77 -4.01 65.43
C CYS A 256 31.31 -3.56 65.57
N GLU A 257 31.11 -2.25 65.66
CA GLU A 257 29.79 -1.64 65.63
C GLU A 257 29.23 -1.80 64.20
N ALA A 258 28.23 -2.67 64.06
CA ALA A 258 27.51 -2.88 62.81
C ALA A 258 26.71 -1.60 62.47
N SER A 259 27.35 -0.66 61.76
CA SER A 259 26.72 0.55 61.27
C SER A 259 27.04 0.75 59.80
N GLN A 260 26.21 0.15 58.96
CA GLN A 260 25.45 0.78 57.88
C GLN A 260 24.94 -0.32 56.97
N THR A 261 23.62 -0.50 56.96
CA THR A 261 22.91 -1.05 55.82
C THR A 261 23.18 -0.13 54.63
N VAL A 262 24.22 -0.42 53.86
CA VAL A 262 24.37 0.12 52.51
C VAL A 262 23.19 -0.44 51.73
N ALA A 263 22.19 0.41 51.49
CA ALA A 263 21.17 0.14 50.51
C ALA A 263 21.89 -0.11 49.18
N VAL A 264 21.80 -1.35 48.69
CA VAL A 264 22.30 -1.74 47.38
C VAL A 264 21.46 -1.01 46.34
N THR A 265 21.85 0.21 45.97
CA THR A 265 21.17 1.02 44.95
C THR A 265 22.09 1.52 43.85
N GLU A 266 23.11 0.74 43.51
CA GLU A 266 23.71 0.80 42.18
C GLU A 266 24.36 -0.55 41.85
N ARG A 267 23.85 -1.26 40.85
CA ARG A 267 24.60 -2.40 40.28
C ARG A 267 25.75 -1.78 39.49
N THR A 268 26.92 -1.66 40.13
CA THR A 268 28.14 -1.31 39.40
C THR A 268 28.48 -2.48 38.49
N TYR A 269 28.57 -2.23 37.18
CA TYR A 269 29.03 -3.22 36.21
C TYR A 269 30.44 -2.82 35.74
N VAL A 270 31.36 -3.78 35.69
CA VAL A 270 32.67 -3.57 35.08
C VAL A 270 32.63 -4.13 33.67
N THR A 271 33.13 -3.36 32.71
CA THR A 271 33.33 -3.81 31.33
C THR A 271 34.71 -4.43 31.20
N GLU A 272 34.76 -5.74 30.96
CA GLU A 272 36.01 -6.44 30.62
C GLU A 272 36.07 -6.67 29.10
N GLU A 273 37.17 -6.26 28.47
CA GLU A 273 37.47 -6.60 27.08
C GLU A 273 38.03 -8.02 27.04
N GLN A 274 37.31 -8.94 26.40
CA GLN A 274 37.74 -10.32 26.23
C GLN A 274 37.61 -10.75 24.77
N THR A 275 38.58 -11.52 24.29
CA THR A 275 38.48 -12.19 22.99
C THR A 275 37.60 -13.43 23.13
N GLU A 276 36.51 -13.49 22.35
CA GLU A 276 35.64 -14.67 22.32
C GLU A 276 35.67 -15.38 20.97
N ASN A 277 35.62 -16.71 21.03
CA ASN A 277 35.51 -17.56 19.85
C ASN A 277 34.03 -17.64 19.42
N LEU A 278 33.69 -17.08 18.26
CA LEU A 278 32.33 -17.08 17.74
C LEU A 278 31.91 -18.44 17.15
N CYS A 279 32.87 -19.21 16.62
CA CYS A 279 32.62 -20.46 15.90
C CYS A 279 32.80 -21.71 16.79
N THR A 280 32.19 -21.72 17.99
CA THR A 280 32.26 -22.89 18.90
C THR A 280 31.38 -24.05 18.45
N SER A 281 30.24 -23.77 17.82
CA SER A 281 29.34 -24.77 17.23
C SER A 281 29.05 -24.43 15.78
N LEU A 282 28.71 -25.44 14.95
CA LEU A 282 28.38 -25.21 13.54
C LEU A 282 27.23 -24.20 13.39
N ARG A 283 26.22 -24.27 14.27
CA ARG A 283 25.10 -23.33 14.29
C ARG A 283 25.56 -21.89 14.51
N MET A 284 26.42 -21.67 15.50
CA MET A 284 26.96 -20.32 15.75
C MET A 284 27.83 -19.86 14.58
N CYS A 285 28.64 -20.75 14.00
CA CYS A 285 29.46 -20.41 12.84
C CYS A 285 28.62 -19.97 11.63
N ILE A 286 27.48 -20.62 11.36
CA ILE A 286 26.52 -20.21 10.33
C ILE A 286 25.93 -18.83 10.63
N ILE A 287 25.48 -18.60 11.87
CA ILE A 287 24.91 -17.31 12.29
C ILE A 287 25.95 -16.20 12.17
N THR A 288 27.18 -16.44 12.62
CA THR A 288 28.29 -15.49 12.54
C THR A 288 28.65 -15.18 11.08
N THR A 289 28.74 -16.20 10.23
CA THR A 289 29.02 -16.02 8.79
C THR A 289 27.90 -15.25 8.09
N LEU A 290 26.63 -15.54 8.43
CA LEU A 290 25.48 -14.85 7.87
C LEU A 290 25.43 -13.37 8.28
N ASN A 291 25.63 -13.08 9.56
CA ASN A 291 25.53 -11.72 10.10
C ASN A 291 26.73 -10.85 9.67
N HIS A 292 27.95 -11.30 9.97
CA HIS A 292 29.14 -10.51 9.73
C HIS A 292 29.67 -10.67 8.31
N GLY A 293 29.53 -11.85 7.70
CA GLY A 293 30.01 -12.07 6.33
C GLY A 293 29.22 -11.32 5.27
N LEU A 294 27.90 -11.14 5.43
CA LEU A 294 27.09 -10.37 4.47
C LEU A 294 27.08 -8.86 4.76
N ARG A 295 27.15 -8.47 6.03
CA ARG A 295 27.00 -7.07 6.45
C ARG A 295 28.31 -6.28 6.40
N ASN A 296 29.45 -6.95 6.56
CA ASN A 296 30.75 -6.30 6.43
C ASN A 296 31.09 -6.15 4.94
N GLY A 297 31.58 -4.97 4.55
CA GLY A 297 31.79 -4.61 3.15
C GLY A 297 32.85 -5.46 2.42
N GLY A 298 33.84 -6.02 3.13
CA GLY A 298 34.87 -6.91 2.57
C GLY A 298 34.55 -8.41 2.65
N GLY A 299 33.35 -8.76 3.11
CA GLY A 299 32.95 -10.15 3.31
C GLY A 299 33.41 -10.72 4.67
N ILE A 300 33.49 -12.05 4.76
CA ILE A 300 33.83 -12.73 6.02
C ILE A 300 35.29 -12.53 6.44
N GLY A 301 36.19 -12.24 5.49
CA GLY A 301 37.62 -12.05 5.74
C GLY A 301 37.95 -10.95 6.75
N ASP A 302 37.12 -9.91 6.82
CA ASP A 302 37.30 -8.78 7.75
C ASP A 302 37.11 -9.18 9.22
N LEU A 303 36.42 -10.29 9.50
CA LEU A 303 36.18 -10.77 10.87
C LEU A 303 37.26 -11.71 11.37
N LEU A 304 37.85 -12.52 10.49
CA LEU A 304 38.79 -13.54 10.93
C LEU A 304 40.20 -12.97 11.12
N ARG A 305 40.94 -13.61 12.00
CA ARG A 305 42.31 -13.25 12.31
C ARG A 305 43.20 -13.31 11.06
N VAL A 306 44.03 -12.29 10.88
CA VAL A 306 45.06 -12.24 9.83
C VAL A 306 46.20 -13.22 10.15
N HIS A 307 46.47 -14.14 9.22
CA HIS A 307 47.59 -15.09 9.31
C HIS A 307 48.92 -14.49 8.83
N SER A 308 50.04 -14.95 9.40
CA SER A 308 51.36 -14.65 8.84
C SER A 308 51.56 -15.39 7.52
N LYS A 309 52.39 -14.82 6.63
CA LYS A 309 52.77 -15.42 5.34
C LYS A 309 53.43 -16.80 5.46
N ASP A 310 54.01 -17.10 6.63
CA ASP A 310 54.77 -18.33 6.88
C ASP A 310 53.87 -19.53 7.24
N ASN A 311 52.58 -19.28 7.51
CA ASN A 311 51.61 -20.34 7.83
C ASN A 311 51.19 -21.09 6.56
N SER A 312 51.17 -22.43 6.61
CA SER A 312 50.75 -23.28 5.47
C SER A 312 49.31 -23.05 5.03
N LEU A 313 48.44 -22.58 5.93
CA LEU A 313 47.03 -22.28 5.68
C LEU A 313 46.79 -20.86 5.12
N PHE A 314 47.83 -20.02 5.02
CA PHE A 314 47.71 -18.64 4.53
C PHE A 314 47.14 -18.57 3.11
N THR A 315 47.64 -19.40 2.19
CA THR A 315 47.16 -19.42 0.81
C THR A 315 45.70 -19.92 0.72
N GLY A 316 45.37 -20.98 1.46
CA GLY A 316 44.00 -21.50 1.51
C GLY A 316 43.01 -20.49 2.08
N ARG A 317 43.45 -19.72 3.08
CA ARG A 317 42.71 -18.61 3.69
C ARG A 317 42.38 -17.51 2.69
N VAL A 318 43.39 -17.00 1.97
CA VAL A 318 43.20 -15.94 0.98
C VAL A 318 42.25 -16.38 -0.13
N ILE A 319 42.39 -17.62 -0.61
CA ILE A 319 41.48 -18.19 -1.61
C ILE A 319 40.05 -18.27 -1.07
N TYR A 320 39.88 -18.74 0.17
CA TYR A 320 38.57 -18.81 0.83
C TYR A 320 37.89 -17.43 0.92
N ASP A 321 38.62 -16.41 1.38
CA ASP A 321 38.08 -15.04 1.52
C ASP A 321 37.72 -14.42 0.16
N MET A 322 38.57 -14.59 -0.85
CA MET A 322 38.31 -14.10 -2.20
C MET A 322 37.12 -14.80 -2.87
N LEU A 323 36.99 -16.12 -2.68
CA LEU A 323 35.86 -16.88 -3.19
C LEU A 323 34.56 -16.47 -2.51
N PHE A 324 34.58 -16.31 -1.18
CA PHE A 324 33.42 -15.85 -0.43
C PHE A 324 32.98 -14.45 -0.91
N PHE A 325 33.91 -13.51 -1.01
CA PHE A 325 33.63 -12.14 -1.45
C PHE A 325 33.06 -12.11 -2.87
N PHE A 326 33.71 -12.77 -3.83
CA PHE A 326 33.27 -12.75 -5.22
C PHE A 326 31.94 -13.47 -5.43
N ILE A 327 31.77 -14.67 -4.84
CA ILE A 327 30.55 -15.46 -5.06
C ILE A 327 29.38 -14.87 -4.28
N ILE A 328 29.52 -14.65 -2.97
CA ILE A 328 28.39 -14.28 -2.11
C ILE A 328 28.05 -12.79 -2.24
N ILE A 329 29.06 -11.91 -2.19
CA ILE A 329 28.82 -10.46 -2.20
C ILE A 329 28.67 -9.96 -3.63
N ILE A 330 29.63 -10.22 -4.51
CA ILE A 330 29.59 -9.64 -5.86
C ILE A 330 28.55 -10.32 -6.76
N ILE A 331 28.46 -11.65 -6.78
CA ILE A 331 27.51 -12.33 -7.67
C ILE A 331 26.12 -12.37 -7.04
N ILE A 332 25.96 -12.99 -5.87
CA ILE A 332 24.63 -13.31 -5.33
C ILE A 332 23.87 -12.05 -4.88
N LEU A 333 24.49 -11.13 -4.14
CA LEU A 333 23.80 -9.91 -3.68
C LEU A 333 23.40 -9.01 -4.86
N ASN A 334 24.28 -8.87 -5.86
CA ASN A 334 23.95 -8.09 -7.06
C ASN A 334 22.94 -8.80 -7.97
N LEU A 335 22.85 -10.12 -7.95
CA LEU A 335 21.78 -10.85 -8.65
C LEU A 335 20.41 -10.50 -8.06
N ILE A 336 20.30 -10.42 -6.73
CA ILE A 336 19.06 -10.00 -6.05
C ILE A 336 18.66 -8.59 -6.50
N PHE A 337 19.60 -7.63 -6.48
CA PHE A 337 19.33 -6.28 -6.97
C PHE A 337 19.02 -6.25 -8.47
N GLY A 338 19.70 -7.07 -9.28
CA GLY A 338 19.43 -7.22 -10.71
C GLY A 338 17.99 -7.64 -10.99
N VAL A 339 17.49 -8.67 -10.30
CA VAL A 339 16.09 -9.11 -10.42
C VAL A 339 15.11 -7.98 -10.03
N ILE A 340 15.41 -7.20 -9.00
CA ILE A 340 14.57 -6.06 -8.59
C ILE A 340 14.59 -4.94 -9.64
N ILE A 341 15.74 -4.66 -10.25
CA ILE A 341 15.86 -3.64 -11.30
C ILE A 341 15.10 -4.08 -12.56
N ASP A 342 15.23 -5.34 -12.97
CA ASP A 342 14.53 -5.89 -14.14
C ASP A 342 13.02 -5.82 -13.96
N THR A 343 12.51 -6.25 -12.79
CA THR A 343 11.07 -6.16 -12.49
C THR A 343 10.55 -4.73 -12.47
N PHE A 344 11.35 -3.76 -12.01
CA PHE A 344 11.00 -2.35 -12.03
C PHE A 344 10.93 -1.80 -13.47
N ALA A 345 11.88 -2.21 -14.33
CA ALA A 345 11.86 -1.87 -15.75
C ALA A 345 10.65 -2.47 -16.48
N ASP A 346 10.28 -3.72 -16.15
CA ASP A 346 9.09 -4.39 -16.70
C ASP A 346 7.80 -3.67 -16.32
N LEU A 347 7.64 -3.31 -15.03
CA LEU A 347 6.46 -2.56 -14.55
C LEU A 347 6.32 -1.22 -15.25
N ARG A 348 7.43 -0.50 -15.46
CA ARG A 348 7.44 0.77 -16.19
C ARG A 348 7.04 0.58 -17.65
N SER A 349 7.60 -0.42 -18.31
CA SER A 349 7.33 -0.72 -19.72
C SER A 349 5.86 -1.12 -19.92
N GLU A 350 5.30 -1.93 -19.02
CA GLU A 350 3.89 -2.32 -19.07
C GLU A 350 2.96 -1.11 -18.86
N LYS A 351 3.27 -0.23 -17.90
CA LYS A 351 2.48 1.00 -17.67
C LYS A 351 2.50 1.89 -18.92
N GLN A 352 3.67 2.11 -19.51
CA GLN A 352 3.81 2.90 -20.74
C GLN A 352 3.08 2.26 -21.93
N GLN A 353 3.15 0.94 -22.09
CA GLN A 353 2.45 0.24 -23.17
C GLN A 353 0.93 0.34 -23.00
N LYS A 354 0.40 0.20 -21.77
CA LYS A 354 -1.03 0.37 -21.49
C LYS A 354 -1.51 1.78 -21.81
N GLU A 355 -0.76 2.80 -21.41
CA GLU A 355 -1.08 4.19 -21.69
C GLU A 355 -1.04 4.49 -23.19
N HIS A 356 -0.03 3.97 -23.90
CA HIS A 356 0.07 4.09 -25.35
C HIS A 356 -1.12 3.44 -26.08
N ILE A 357 -1.54 2.23 -25.67
CA ILE A 357 -2.72 1.57 -26.26
C ILE A 357 -3.99 2.38 -25.98
N LEU A 358 -4.17 2.90 -24.76
CA LEU A 358 -5.36 3.66 -24.39
C LEU A 358 -5.48 4.98 -25.18
N GLN A 359 -4.36 5.64 -25.45
CA GLN A 359 -4.35 6.90 -26.20
C GLN A 359 -4.51 6.69 -27.70
N ASN A 360 -3.94 5.61 -28.25
CA ASN A 360 -3.86 5.41 -29.70
C ASN A 360 -4.88 4.43 -30.26
N ASN A 361 -5.55 3.62 -29.46
CA ASN A 361 -6.55 2.66 -29.93
C ASN A 361 -7.91 2.90 -29.27
N CYS A 362 -8.97 2.83 -30.06
CA CYS A 362 -10.33 2.94 -29.52
C CYS A 362 -10.64 1.73 -28.62
N PHE A 363 -11.19 1.99 -27.43
CA PHE A 363 -11.47 0.96 -26.43
C PHE A 363 -12.44 -0.13 -26.94
N ILE A 364 -13.48 0.26 -27.68
CA ILE A 364 -14.57 -0.65 -28.11
C ILE A 364 -14.20 -1.45 -29.36
N CYS A 365 -13.74 -0.78 -30.42
CA CYS A 365 -13.47 -1.43 -31.71
C CYS A 365 -12.02 -1.87 -31.90
N GLY A 366 -11.09 -1.35 -31.10
CA GLY A 366 -9.65 -1.65 -31.19
C GLY A 366 -8.94 -1.05 -32.41
N LEU A 367 -9.59 -0.17 -33.18
CA LEU A 367 -8.95 0.53 -34.30
C LEU A 367 -7.94 1.55 -33.79
N SER A 368 -6.79 1.64 -34.47
CA SER A 368 -5.77 2.63 -34.13
C SER A 368 -6.15 4.00 -34.69
N ARG A 369 -5.64 5.05 -34.05
CA ARG A 369 -5.85 6.45 -34.43
C ARG A 369 -5.49 6.71 -35.88
N SER A 370 -4.41 6.08 -36.37
CA SER A 370 -3.97 6.14 -37.76
C SER A 370 -4.99 5.63 -38.78
N ASN A 371 -5.96 4.80 -38.38
CA ASN A 371 -7.04 4.36 -39.28
C ASN A 371 -8.05 5.47 -39.62
N PHE A 372 -8.02 6.59 -38.88
CA PHE A 372 -8.94 7.71 -39.02
C PHE A 372 -8.33 8.91 -39.76
N ASP A 373 -7.02 8.92 -40.01
CA ASP A 373 -6.31 10.04 -40.65
C ASP A 373 -6.84 10.36 -42.07
N ASN A 374 -7.37 9.35 -42.77
CA ASN A 374 -7.92 9.48 -44.13
C ASN A 374 -9.46 9.36 -44.18
N ARG A 375 -10.14 9.45 -43.04
CA ARG A 375 -11.60 9.36 -42.95
C ARG A 375 -12.20 10.75 -42.68
N GLU A 376 -13.47 10.92 -43.03
CA GLU A 376 -14.20 12.17 -42.73
C GLU A 376 -14.41 12.35 -41.22
N VAL A 377 -14.52 11.26 -40.46
CA VAL A 377 -14.70 11.27 -39.00
C VAL A 377 -13.35 11.21 -38.30
N SER A 378 -13.07 12.19 -37.43
CA SER A 378 -11.87 12.22 -36.60
C SER A 378 -11.91 11.16 -35.49
N TYR A 379 -10.72 10.75 -35.02
CA TYR A 379 -10.61 9.79 -33.92
C TYR A 379 -11.28 10.28 -32.62
N GLU A 380 -11.20 11.58 -32.34
CA GLU A 380 -11.81 12.20 -31.16
C GLU A 380 -13.34 12.11 -31.23
N THR A 381 -13.92 12.43 -32.40
CA THR A 381 -15.38 12.33 -32.61
C THR A 381 -15.84 10.87 -32.50
N HIS A 382 -15.04 9.94 -33.03
CA HIS A 382 -15.31 8.50 -32.94
C HIS A 382 -15.39 8.00 -31.50
N ILE A 383 -14.47 8.39 -30.61
CA ILE A 383 -14.46 7.91 -29.22
C ILE A 383 -15.49 8.63 -28.32
N GLU A 384 -15.84 9.88 -28.61
CA GLU A 384 -16.76 10.67 -27.78
C GLU A 384 -18.23 10.44 -28.13
N VAL A 385 -18.53 10.25 -29.42
CA VAL A 385 -19.91 10.18 -29.93
C VAL A 385 -20.28 8.75 -30.32
N GLU A 386 -19.54 8.14 -31.25
CA GLU A 386 -19.90 6.82 -31.81
C GLU A 386 -19.60 5.67 -30.83
N HIS A 387 -18.37 5.61 -30.32
CA HIS A 387 -17.85 4.55 -29.46
C HIS A 387 -17.55 5.04 -28.04
N ASN A 388 -18.45 5.85 -27.50
CA ASN A 388 -18.41 6.23 -26.11
C ASN A 388 -18.67 5.02 -25.20
N MET A 389 -17.68 4.68 -24.37
CA MET A 389 -17.74 3.55 -23.45
C MET A 389 -18.98 3.59 -22.53
N TRP A 390 -19.41 4.78 -22.09
CA TRP A 390 -20.52 4.94 -21.14
C TRP A 390 -21.89 4.75 -21.79
N HIS A 391 -22.04 5.07 -23.08
CA HIS A 391 -23.31 4.84 -23.80
C HIS A 391 -23.70 3.36 -23.81
N TYR A 392 -22.72 2.45 -23.90
CA TYR A 392 -22.96 1.00 -23.79
C TYR A 392 -23.51 0.61 -22.42
N LEU A 393 -22.97 1.19 -21.33
CA LEU A 393 -23.47 0.94 -19.98
C LEU A 393 -24.88 1.50 -19.79
N TYR A 394 -25.15 2.73 -20.27
CA TYR A 394 -26.48 3.33 -20.18
C TYR A 394 -27.53 2.51 -20.94
N PHE A 395 -27.19 2.02 -22.13
CA PHE A 395 -28.07 1.16 -22.90
C PHE A 395 -28.34 -0.17 -22.19
N TYR A 396 -27.32 -0.79 -21.59
CA TYR A 396 -27.50 -1.99 -20.77
C TYR A 396 -28.45 -1.74 -19.58
N VAL A 397 -28.27 -0.63 -18.86
CA VAL A 397 -29.15 -0.25 -17.74
C VAL A 397 -30.59 0.00 -18.22
N LEU A 398 -30.76 0.68 -19.35
CA LEU A 398 -32.06 0.92 -19.97
C LEU A 398 -32.78 -0.40 -20.27
N VAL A 399 -32.13 -1.32 -20.98
CA VAL A 399 -32.70 -2.62 -21.37
C VAL A 399 -33.04 -3.50 -20.15
N LYS A 400 -32.33 -3.30 -19.03
CA LYS A 400 -32.58 -4.05 -17.79
C LYS A 400 -33.72 -3.49 -16.95
N GLU A 401 -33.94 -2.18 -16.96
CA GLU A 401 -34.95 -1.50 -16.14
C GLU A 401 -36.27 -1.26 -16.89
N LYS A 402 -36.24 -1.15 -18.22
CA LYS A 402 -37.43 -0.92 -19.06
C LYS A 402 -38.32 -2.17 -19.12
N ASP A 403 -39.63 -1.97 -19.21
CA ASP A 403 -40.58 -3.10 -19.36
C ASP A 403 -40.36 -3.80 -20.70
N LYS A 404 -40.51 -5.13 -20.69
CA LYS A 404 -40.32 -5.98 -21.86
C LYS A 404 -41.35 -5.73 -22.95
N THR A 405 -42.54 -5.22 -22.62
CA THR A 405 -43.58 -4.88 -23.60
C THR A 405 -43.22 -3.66 -24.43
N ASP A 406 -42.37 -2.79 -23.89
CA ASP A 406 -42.05 -1.49 -24.48
C ASP A 406 -40.74 -1.53 -25.28
N PHE A 407 -40.15 -2.72 -25.44
CA PHE A 407 -38.92 -2.89 -26.18
C PHE A 407 -39.12 -2.61 -27.66
N THR A 408 -38.20 -1.85 -28.23
CA THR A 408 -38.07 -1.75 -29.69
C THR A 408 -37.49 -3.04 -30.27
N GLY A 409 -37.57 -3.23 -31.59
CA GLY A 409 -36.99 -4.40 -32.26
C GLY A 409 -35.49 -4.62 -31.93
N PRO A 410 -34.64 -3.58 -32.06
CA PRO A 410 -33.23 -3.67 -31.66
C PRO A 410 -33.01 -3.94 -30.17
N GLU A 411 -33.78 -3.31 -29.28
CA GLU A 411 -33.69 -3.54 -27.82
C GLU A 411 -34.03 -4.99 -27.47
N SER A 412 -35.07 -5.56 -28.09
CA SER A 412 -35.46 -6.96 -27.91
C SER A 412 -34.36 -7.92 -28.35
N TYR A 413 -33.67 -7.62 -29.46
CA TYR A 413 -32.54 -8.41 -29.95
C TYR A 413 -31.36 -8.37 -28.98
N VAL A 414 -30.96 -7.19 -28.51
CA VAL A 414 -29.86 -7.07 -27.55
C VAL A 414 -30.22 -7.72 -26.21
N TYR A 415 -31.46 -7.55 -25.72
CA TYR A 415 -31.93 -8.23 -24.53
C TYR A 415 -31.77 -9.75 -24.65
N ALA A 416 -32.20 -10.34 -25.77
CA ALA A 416 -32.06 -11.78 -26.01
C ALA A 416 -30.59 -12.23 -25.98
N LEU A 417 -29.68 -11.45 -26.58
CA LEU A 417 -28.25 -11.73 -26.55
C LEU A 417 -27.65 -11.65 -25.15
N VAL A 418 -28.00 -10.61 -24.38
CA VAL A 418 -27.54 -10.44 -22.99
C VAL A 418 -28.04 -11.59 -22.12
N GLN A 419 -29.28 -12.06 -22.30
CA GLN A 419 -29.82 -13.21 -21.58
C GLN A 419 -29.08 -14.51 -21.92
N VAL A 420 -28.70 -14.72 -23.18
CA VAL A 420 -27.89 -15.87 -23.58
C VAL A 420 -26.49 -15.78 -22.98
N TRP A 421 -25.89 -14.60 -23.02
CA TRP A 421 -24.55 -14.37 -22.46
C TRP A 421 -24.52 -14.60 -20.94
N LEU A 422 -25.47 -14.04 -20.18
CA LEU A 422 -25.60 -14.29 -18.74
C LEU A 422 -25.76 -15.78 -18.41
N LYS A 423 -26.55 -16.52 -19.21
CA LYS A 423 -26.70 -17.97 -19.04
C LYS A 423 -25.43 -18.77 -19.33
N SER A 424 -24.51 -18.22 -20.13
CA SER A 424 -23.22 -18.84 -20.45
C SER A 424 -22.10 -18.48 -19.48
N VAL A 425 -22.19 -17.31 -18.83
CA VAL A 425 -21.18 -16.80 -17.88
C VAL A 425 -21.43 -17.31 -16.46
N VAL A 426 -22.67 -17.58 -16.07
CA VAL A 426 -22.97 -18.21 -14.78
C VAL A 426 -22.61 -19.70 -14.88
N PRO A 427 -21.59 -20.21 -14.15
CA PRO A 427 -21.36 -21.64 -14.09
C PRO A 427 -22.54 -22.24 -13.33
N LYS A 428 -23.39 -22.98 -14.03
CA LYS A 428 -24.35 -23.84 -13.34
C LYS A 428 -23.52 -24.85 -12.55
N VAL A 429 -23.61 -24.77 -11.22
CA VAL A 429 -23.12 -25.81 -10.32
C VAL A 429 -23.76 -27.12 -10.79
N GLY A 430 -22.98 -27.98 -11.45
CA GLY A 430 -23.44 -29.33 -11.77
C GLY A 430 -23.02 -29.95 -13.10
N ASP A 431 -22.61 -29.21 -14.14
CA ASP A 431 -22.38 -29.85 -15.45
C ASP A 431 -21.09 -29.41 -16.16
N ILE A 432 -20.34 -30.42 -16.62
CA ILE A 432 -19.16 -30.32 -17.47
C ILE A 432 -19.52 -29.52 -18.73
N ALA A 433 -18.92 -28.34 -18.90
CA ALA A 433 -19.20 -27.44 -20.02
C ALA A 433 -18.78 -28.06 -21.37
N PRO A 434 -19.62 -28.01 -22.42
CA PRO A 434 -19.15 -28.32 -23.77
C PRO A 434 -18.55 -27.07 -24.41
N LEU A 435 -17.28 -27.16 -24.81
CA LEU A 435 -16.50 -26.15 -25.54
C LEU A 435 -17.16 -25.58 -26.82
N GLY A 436 -18.29 -26.13 -27.29
CA GLY A 436 -18.89 -25.83 -28.58
C GLY A 436 -19.62 -24.49 -28.71
N ALA A 437 -20.01 -23.82 -27.61
CA ALA A 437 -20.73 -22.54 -27.69
C ALA A 437 -19.82 -21.36 -28.07
N MET A 438 -18.58 -21.38 -27.57
CA MET A 438 -17.59 -20.32 -27.78
C MET A 438 -16.95 -20.41 -29.18
N GLU A 439 -16.80 -21.63 -29.72
CA GLU A 439 -16.37 -21.85 -31.11
C GLU A 439 -17.40 -21.38 -32.14
N ARG A 440 -18.71 -21.43 -31.82
CA ARG A 440 -19.76 -20.87 -32.70
C ARG A 440 -19.71 -19.35 -32.76
N PHE A 441 -19.39 -18.68 -31.64
CA PHE A 441 -19.18 -17.23 -31.60
C PHE A 441 -17.92 -16.82 -32.39
N ARG A 442 -16.82 -17.55 -32.21
CA ARG A 442 -15.56 -17.34 -32.96
C ARG A 442 -15.74 -17.62 -34.46
N GLY A 443 -16.53 -18.65 -34.82
CA GLY A 443 -16.83 -19.02 -36.20
C GLY A 443 -17.71 -18.01 -36.94
N ALA A 444 -18.70 -17.41 -36.26
CA ALA A 444 -19.57 -16.38 -36.83
C ALA A 444 -18.83 -15.05 -37.10
N VAL A 445 -17.88 -14.68 -36.23
CA VAL A 445 -17.04 -13.49 -36.40
C VAL A 445 -15.95 -13.72 -37.46
N ARG A 446 -15.40 -14.93 -37.58
CA ARG A 446 -14.30 -15.25 -38.51
C ARG A 446 -14.77 -15.52 -39.95
N LYS A 447 -15.98 -16.06 -40.15
CA LYS A 447 -16.56 -16.28 -41.50
C LYS A 447 -16.87 -14.99 -42.26
N LYS A 448 -16.92 -13.83 -41.61
CA LYS A 448 -17.05 -12.52 -42.27
C LYS A 448 -15.73 -11.91 -42.74
N ARG A 449 -14.57 -12.47 -42.38
CA ARG A 449 -13.25 -11.87 -42.69
C ARG A 449 -12.54 -12.52 -43.89
N VAL A 450 -13.00 -13.65 -44.42
CA VAL A 450 -12.19 -14.48 -45.35
C VAL A 450 -12.85 -14.75 -46.72
N VAL A 451 -14.11 -14.37 -46.96
CA VAL A 451 -14.74 -14.61 -48.27
C VAL A 451 -15.27 -13.30 -48.85
N GLY A 452 -14.63 -12.85 -49.93
CA GLY A 452 -15.18 -11.89 -50.89
C GLY A 452 -14.61 -10.48 -50.76
N GLY A 453 -13.52 -10.22 -51.49
CA GLY A 453 -13.39 -8.93 -52.13
C GLY A 453 -14.44 -8.87 -53.23
N ASP A 454 -15.52 -8.12 -53.01
CA ASP A 454 -16.42 -7.71 -54.06
C ASP A 454 -17.13 -6.41 -53.68
N LYS A 455 -17.36 -5.55 -54.67
CA LYS A 455 -17.67 -4.12 -54.56
C LYS A 455 -19.10 -3.80 -54.08
N ASP A 456 -19.79 -4.74 -53.45
CA ASP A 456 -21.17 -4.60 -52.95
C ASP A 456 -21.28 -4.64 -51.41
N ALA A 457 -20.17 -4.55 -50.68
CA ALA A 457 -20.17 -4.37 -49.22
C ALA A 457 -20.53 -2.94 -48.78
N THR A 458 -20.78 -2.03 -49.73
CA THR A 458 -21.11 -0.61 -49.53
C THR A 458 -22.60 -0.35 -49.35
N ILE A 459 -23.46 -1.38 -49.35
CA ILE A 459 -24.94 -1.22 -49.34
C ILE A 459 -25.62 -2.04 -48.22
N ARG A 460 -24.87 -2.39 -47.16
CA ARG A 460 -25.49 -3.00 -45.96
C ARG A 460 -24.92 -2.54 -44.61
N SER A 461 -24.26 -1.38 -44.59
CA SER A 461 -24.05 -0.55 -43.41
C SER A 461 -25.03 0.62 -43.30
N GLN A 462 -25.70 0.99 -44.40
CA GLN A 462 -26.67 2.11 -44.43
C GLN A 462 -27.95 1.91 -43.59
N LYS A 463 -28.19 0.72 -43.03
CA LYS A 463 -29.36 0.44 -42.18
C LYS A 463 -29.06 0.49 -40.67
N PHE A 464 -27.80 0.70 -40.30
CA PHE A 464 -27.41 1.02 -38.93
C PHE A 464 -27.37 2.54 -38.72
N GLU A 465 -27.05 3.31 -39.78
CA GLU A 465 -27.16 4.77 -39.84
C GLU A 465 -28.62 5.25 -39.95
N SER A 466 -29.48 4.58 -40.74
CA SER A 466 -30.88 5.02 -40.90
C SER A 466 -31.84 4.71 -39.74
N LEU A 467 -31.35 4.16 -38.62
CA LEU A 467 -32.14 3.87 -37.41
C LEU A 467 -31.64 4.66 -36.18
N PHE A 468 -30.50 5.34 -36.32
CA PHE A 468 -29.98 6.28 -35.33
C PHE A 468 -30.31 7.74 -35.68
N ASP A 469 -30.55 8.06 -36.97
CA ASP A 469 -30.98 9.39 -37.42
C ASP A 469 -32.46 9.71 -37.13
N ASP A 470 -33.29 8.71 -36.85
CA ASP A 470 -34.73 8.87 -36.59
C ASP A 470 -35.10 8.82 -35.09
N MET A 471 -34.11 8.95 -34.20
CA MET A 471 -34.31 9.20 -32.76
C MET A 471 -34.02 10.66 -32.36
N TYR A 472 -34.33 11.54 -33.32
CA TYR A 472 -34.90 12.89 -33.19
C TYR A 472 -34.10 13.95 -32.43
N THR A 473 -33.48 14.82 -33.22
CA THR A 473 -33.39 16.23 -32.94
C THR A 473 -34.75 16.82 -32.53
N THR A 474 -34.73 17.48 -31.36
CA THR A 474 -35.70 18.41 -30.77
C THR A 474 -36.92 17.87 -30.02
N ARG A 475 -36.69 17.67 -28.70
CA ARG A 475 -37.39 18.32 -27.57
C ARG A 475 -38.30 17.45 -26.68
N ALA A 476 -37.65 16.55 -25.96
CA ALA A 476 -38.00 16.19 -24.58
C ALA A 476 -36.84 16.57 -23.65
N ALA A 477 -36.52 17.86 -23.63
CA ALA A 477 -36.19 18.51 -22.38
C ALA A 477 -37.14 19.71 -22.26
N HIS A 478 -37.48 20.02 -21.01
CA HIS A 478 -38.55 20.89 -20.50
C HIS A 478 -39.72 20.10 -19.91
N ASP A 479 -39.53 19.24 -18.90
CA ASP A 479 -39.58 19.75 -17.51
C ASP A 479 -38.68 19.04 -16.47
N SER A 480 -37.51 18.66 -16.95
CA SER A 480 -36.23 19.06 -16.33
C SER A 480 -35.86 20.50 -16.80
N GLN A 481 -36.83 21.43 -16.77
CA GLN A 481 -36.87 22.74 -17.47
C GLN A 481 -35.74 23.67 -17.09
N ARG A 482 -34.71 23.71 -17.94
CA ARG A 482 -34.10 25.00 -18.30
C ARG A 482 -33.38 25.07 -19.64
N TRP A 483 -33.22 23.96 -20.35
CA TRP A 483 -32.48 23.97 -21.60
C TRP A 483 -33.09 22.95 -22.56
N PHE A 484 -34.08 23.36 -23.35
CA PHE A 484 -34.48 22.83 -24.67
C PHE A 484 -35.78 23.52 -25.16
N CYS A 485 -35.54 24.51 -26.03
CA CYS A 485 -36.40 25.26 -26.99
C CYS A 485 -37.49 26.15 -26.34
N HIS A 486 -38.14 27.18 -26.93
CA HIS A 486 -38.57 27.53 -28.31
C HIS A 486 -38.67 29.07 -28.49
N PRO A 487 -39.23 29.53 -29.62
CA PRO A 487 -38.57 29.94 -30.85
C PRO A 487 -38.42 31.48 -30.81
N ASP A 488 -37.57 32.08 -31.60
CA ASP A 488 -38.00 32.77 -32.81
C ASP A 488 -36.77 33.55 -33.29
N LEU A 489 -36.67 33.67 -34.60
CA LEU A 489 -35.95 34.73 -35.31
C LEU A 489 -34.41 34.73 -35.25
N PHE A 490 -33.68 34.83 -36.37
CA PHE A 490 -33.95 34.85 -37.82
C PHE A 490 -32.56 35.12 -38.44
N PHE A 491 -32.34 34.64 -39.67
CA PHE A 491 -31.19 34.85 -40.59
C PHE A 491 -29.99 33.91 -40.51
#